data_AF-A0A0G4PLD1-F1
#
_entry.id   AF-A0A0G4PLD1-F1
#
_cell.length_a   1.000
_cell.length_b   1.000
_cell.length_c   1.000
_cell.angle_alpha   90.00
_cell.angle_beta   90.00
_cell.angle_gamma   90.00
#
_symmetry.space_group_name_H-M   'P 1'
#
loop_
_entity.id
_entity.type
_entity.pdbx_description
1 polymer ?
#
loop_
_entity_poly.entity_id
_entity_poly.type
_entity_poly.pdbx_seq_one_letter_code
_entity_poly.pdbx_strand_id
1 'polypeptide(L)'
;MQAYDSLSTFSDVNPALAHIAADPTIQAVIFSNGAKPTVSNSVLRSKDLSPHASVFQDIVTVDEFQQFKPSKTCYEHLAKQTGQDPSQMSKLWLISGNPFDIVGARATGMQALWVDRIGAGWKDAVAPDLQPTGIVQSGADYERNSLPSALSQGFHGILNKGSKHQKEA
;
A
#
# COMPACT_ATOMS: atom_id res chain seq x y z
N MET A 1 22.83 -2.76 10.27
CA MET A 1 22.00 -2.13 9.23
C MET A 1 21.99 -2.93 7.91
N GLN A 2 21.97 -4.27 7.94
CA GLN A 2 21.93 -5.14 6.73
C GLN A 2 20.61 -5.92 6.58
N ALA A 3 19.86 -6.12 7.66
CA ALA A 3 18.64 -6.93 7.65
C ALA A 3 17.49 -6.33 6.82
N TYR A 4 17.50 -5.01 6.56
CA TYR A 4 16.49 -4.36 5.72
C TYR A 4 16.73 -4.58 4.21
N ASP A 5 17.98 -4.87 3.81
CA ASP A 5 18.36 -5.11 2.41
C ASP A 5 17.98 -6.52 1.92
N SER A 6 17.48 -7.39 2.81
CA SER A 6 17.19 -8.81 2.53
C SER A 6 15.78 -9.27 2.95
N LEU A 7 14.85 -8.34 3.15
CA LEU A 7 13.49 -8.71 3.57
C LEU A 7 12.77 -9.50 2.48
N SER A 8 12.44 -10.75 2.82
CA SER A 8 11.61 -11.62 2.00
C SER A 8 10.18 -11.10 1.96
N THR A 9 9.52 -11.15 0.80
CA THR A 9 8.11 -10.84 0.68
C THR A 9 7.25 -12.02 1.14
N PHE A 10 5.95 -11.79 1.29
CA PHE A 10 5.00 -12.88 1.41
C PHE A 10 4.75 -13.51 0.04
N SER A 11 4.42 -14.80 -0.02
CA SER A 11 4.27 -15.56 -1.26
C SER A 11 3.21 -15.00 -2.22
N ASP A 12 2.28 -14.21 -1.70
CA ASP A 12 1.21 -13.56 -2.44
C ASP A 12 1.62 -12.23 -3.10
N VAL A 13 2.80 -11.69 -2.77
CA VAL A 13 3.27 -10.40 -3.29
C VAL A 13 3.72 -10.49 -4.75
N ASN A 14 4.43 -11.55 -5.13
CA ASN A 14 4.93 -11.66 -6.51
C ASN A 14 3.80 -11.84 -7.54
N PRO A 15 2.80 -12.72 -7.30
CA PRO A 15 1.60 -12.78 -8.15
C PRO A 15 0.87 -11.44 -8.22
N ALA A 16 0.67 -10.76 -7.08
CA ALA A 16 0.06 -9.43 -7.02
C ALA A 16 0.77 -8.41 -7.93
N LEU A 17 2.10 -8.34 -7.82
CA LEU A 17 2.92 -7.43 -8.61
C LEU A 17 2.90 -7.77 -10.10
N ALA A 18 2.83 -9.05 -10.46
CA ALA A 18 2.68 -9.48 -11.84
C ALA A 18 1.32 -9.03 -12.44
N HIS A 19 0.23 -9.16 -11.68
CA HIS A 19 -1.08 -8.65 -12.11
C HIS A 19 -1.08 -7.13 -12.29
N ILE A 20 -0.49 -6.40 -11.34
CA ILE A 20 -0.34 -4.95 -11.42
C ILE A 20 0.48 -4.55 -12.65
N ALA A 21 1.59 -5.24 -12.92
CA ALA A 21 2.45 -4.97 -14.06
C ALA A 21 1.76 -5.22 -15.42
N ALA A 22 0.78 -6.12 -15.46
CA ALA A 22 0.05 -6.47 -16.67
C ALA A 22 -1.05 -5.45 -17.03
N ASP A 23 -1.44 -4.58 -16.09
CA ASP A 23 -2.47 -3.56 -16.29
C ASP A 23 -1.85 -2.16 -16.41
N PRO A 24 -1.73 -1.59 -17.62
CA PRO A 24 -1.11 -0.29 -17.83
C PRO A 24 -1.95 0.87 -17.30
N THR A 25 -3.21 0.63 -16.89
CA THR A 25 -4.04 1.66 -16.25
C THR A 25 -3.70 1.85 -14.78
N ILE A 26 -2.83 0.99 -14.23
CA ILE A 26 -2.40 1.03 -12.84
C ILE A 26 -1.11 1.84 -12.68
N GLN A 27 -1.19 2.95 -11.95
CA GLN A 27 0.00 3.60 -11.41
C GLN A 27 0.34 3.03 -10.03
N ALA A 28 1.32 2.13 -9.98
CA ALA A 28 1.79 1.56 -8.72
C ALA A 28 2.90 2.41 -8.07
N VAL A 29 2.76 2.72 -6.79
CA VAL A 29 3.79 3.41 -5.99
C VAL A 29 3.99 2.72 -4.64
N ILE A 30 5.17 2.91 -4.05
CA ILE A 30 5.43 2.50 -2.67
C ILE A 30 5.16 3.69 -1.75
N PHE A 31 4.43 3.46 -0.67
CA PHE A 31 4.13 4.50 0.32
C PHE A 31 4.52 4.05 1.73
N SER A 32 5.55 4.66 2.29
CA SER A 32 6.22 4.16 3.50
C SER A 32 6.52 5.24 4.54
N ASN A 33 6.47 4.85 5.82
CA ASN A 33 7.02 5.65 6.93
C ASN A 33 8.55 5.59 7.02
N GLY A 34 9.21 4.66 6.31
CA GLY A 34 10.67 4.54 6.33
C GLY A 34 11.36 5.60 5.46
N ALA A 35 12.62 5.91 5.79
CA ALA A 35 13.45 6.83 5.02
C ALA A 35 13.65 6.37 3.57
N LYS A 36 13.62 7.30 2.62
CA LYS A 36 13.71 7.02 1.18
C LYS A 36 14.90 6.12 0.79
N PRO A 37 16.14 6.35 1.25
CA PRO A 37 17.26 5.48 0.92
C PRO A 37 17.06 4.02 1.38
N THR A 38 16.49 3.84 2.57
CA THR A 38 16.25 2.50 3.14
C THR A 38 15.16 1.76 2.36
N VAL A 39 14.09 2.46 1.99
CA VAL A 39 12.99 1.88 1.20
C VAL A 39 13.48 1.55 -0.20
N SER A 40 14.16 2.47 -0.88
CA SER A 40 14.73 2.25 -2.21
C SER A 40 15.71 1.09 -2.23
N ASN A 41 16.62 0.98 -1.25
CA ASN A 41 17.53 -0.16 -1.15
C ASN A 41 16.78 -1.48 -0.99
N SER A 42 15.72 -1.51 -0.17
CA SER A 42 14.90 -2.71 -0.01
C SER A 42 14.27 -3.16 -1.34
N VAL A 43 13.79 -2.22 -2.13
CA VAL A 43 13.14 -2.48 -3.42
C VAL A 43 14.15 -2.96 -4.45
N LEU A 44 15.31 -2.30 -4.52
CA LEU A 44 16.32 -2.56 -5.55
C LEU A 44 17.21 -3.75 -5.23
N ARG A 45 17.35 -4.16 -3.96
CA ARG A 45 18.32 -5.17 -3.53
C ARG A 45 17.70 -6.43 -2.94
N SER A 46 16.44 -6.39 -2.50
CA SER A 46 15.77 -7.61 -2.03
C SER A 46 15.62 -8.60 -3.18
N LYS A 47 15.93 -9.87 -2.93
CA LYS A 47 15.73 -10.96 -3.90
C LYS A 47 14.30 -11.05 -4.41
N ASP A 48 13.34 -10.69 -3.56
CA ASP A 48 11.92 -10.87 -3.86
C ASP A 48 11.29 -9.63 -4.51
N LEU A 49 11.78 -8.42 -4.21
CA LEU A 49 11.25 -7.18 -4.78
C LEU A 49 12.04 -6.65 -5.97
N SER A 50 13.35 -6.90 -6.04
CA SER A 50 14.18 -6.38 -7.14
C SER A 50 13.72 -6.82 -8.53
N PRO A 51 13.19 -8.04 -8.75
CA PRO A 51 12.65 -8.43 -10.06
C PRO A 51 11.41 -7.62 -10.46
N HIS A 52 10.73 -6.99 -9.50
CA HIS A 52 9.52 -6.21 -9.68
C HIS A 52 9.74 -4.71 -9.49
N ALA A 53 10.98 -4.24 -9.39
CA ALA A 53 11.26 -2.82 -9.13
C ALA A 53 10.66 -1.89 -10.20
N SER A 54 10.59 -2.34 -11.46
CA SER A 54 10.00 -1.58 -12.57
C SER A 54 8.48 -1.43 -12.50
N VAL A 55 7.80 -2.20 -11.64
CA VAL A 55 6.35 -2.07 -11.42
C VAL A 55 6.04 -0.75 -10.71
N PHE A 56 6.95 -0.31 -9.84
CA PHE A 56 6.76 0.91 -9.06
C PHE A 56 7.26 2.13 -9.83
N GLN A 57 6.34 3.06 -10.10
CA GLN A 57 6.66 4.32 -10.78
C GLN A 57 7.35 5.30 -9.83
N ASP A 58 7.07 5.22 -8.53
CA ASP A 58 7.73 6.05 -7.52
C ASP A 58 7.74 5.40 -6.13
N ILE A 59 8.60 5.93 -5.26
CA ILE A 59 8.70 5.64 -3.83
C ILE A 59 8.42 6.93 -3.06
N VAL A 60 7.24 7.00 -2.47
CA VAL A 60 6.74 8.09 -1.64
C VAL A 60 7.01 7.77 -0.17
N THR A 61 7.81 8.60 0.50
CA THR A 61 8.13 8.46 1.92
C THR A 61 7.74 9.69 2.70
N VAL A 62 7.33 9.52 3.96
CA VAL A 62 6.87 10.64 4.80
C VAL A 62 7.92 11.16 5.79
N ASP A 63 9.08 10.52 5.82
CA ASP A 63 10.22 10.86 6.70
C ASP A 63 10.70 12.31 6.53
N GLU A 64 10.66 12.84 5.30
CA GLU A 64 11.17 14.18 4.95
C GLU A 64 10.45 15.32 5.68
N PHE A 65 9.19 15.11 6.11
CA PHE A 65 8.39 16.13 6.79
C PHE A 65 8.01 15.73 8.22
N GLN A 66 8.68 14.71 8.79
CA GLN A 66 8.59 14.30 10.20
C GLN A 66 7.15 14.09 10.70
N GLN A 67 6.26 13.66 9.81
CA GLN A 67 4.92 13.20 10.17
C GLN A 67 4.77 11.76 9.69
N PHE A 68 4.15 10.94 10.53
CA PHE A 68 3.92 9.54 10.23
C PHE A 68 2.44 9.28 10.00
N LYS A 69 2.15 8.26 9.20
CA LYS A 69 0.81 7.68 9.11
C LYS A 69 0.30 7.34 10.53
N PRO A 70 -0.97 7.59 10.87
CA PRO A 70 -2.07 7.94 9.97
C PRO A 70 -2.34 9.46 9.83
N SER A 71 -1.33 10.33 9.96
CA SER A 71 -1.53 11.78 9.73
C SER A 71 -2.10 12.06 8.33
N LYS A 72 -3.16 12.88 8.26
CA LYS A 72 -3.82 13.31 7.01
C LYS A 72 -2.82 13.85 5.99
N THR A 73 -1.83 14.62 6.44
CA THR A 73 -0.76 15.20 5.61
C THR A 73 -0.02 14.15 4.80
N CYS A 74 0.14 12.93 5.33
CA CYS A 74 0.81 11.83 4.64
C CYS A 74 0.07 11.42 3.37
N TYR A 75 -1.25 11.30 3.45
CA TYR A 75 -2.11 10.87 2.34
C TYR A 75 -2.32 12.00 1.32
N GLU A 76 -2.41 13.25 1.77
CA GLU A 76 -2.43 14.42 0.88
C GLU A 76 -1.10 14.58 0.12
N HIS A 77 0.03 14.35 0.80
CA HIS A 77 1.34 14.34 0.16
C HIS A 77 1.42 13.27 -0.93
N LEU A 78 0.95 12.06 -0.64
CA LEU A 78 0.85 10.97 -1.60
C LEU A 78 -0.01 11.33 -2.82
N ALA A 79 -1.18 11.94 -2.61
CA ALA A 79 -2.04 12.39 -3.70
C ALA A 79 -1.30 13.39 -4.61
N LYS A 80 -0.63 14.37 -4.01
CA LYS A 80 0.19 15.34 -4.74
C LYS A 80 1.32 14.68 -5.54
N GLN A 81 2.04 13.70 -4.98
CA GLN A 81 3.11 12.98 -5.68
C GLN A 81 2.59 12.13 -6.85
N THR A 82 1.34 11.67 -6.77
CA THR A 82 0.68 10.89 -7.82
C THR A 82 -0.17 11.74 -8.76
N GLY A 83 -0.02 13.07 -8.70
CA GLY A 83 -0.72 14.02 -9.60
C GLY A 83 -2.22 14.11 -9.37
N GLN A 84 -2.71 13.72 -8.18
CA GLN A 84 -4.12 13.79 -7.81
C GLN A 84 -4.40 15.02 -6.94
N ASP A 85 -5.53 15.68 -7.21
CA ASP A 85 -6.05 16.74 -6.36
C ASP A 85 -6.77 16.18 -5.13
N PRO A 86 -6.93 16.98 -4.05
CA PRO A 86 -7.70 16.56 -2.87
C PRO A 86 -9.16 16.16 -3.16
N SER A 87 -9.75 16.64 -4.26
CA SER A 87 -11.09 16.23 -4.70
C SER A 87 -11.12 14.84 -5.37
N GLN A 88 -9.95 14.29 -5.67
CA GLN A 88 -9.76 13.03 -6.41
C GLN A 88 -9.23 11.89 -5.52
N MET A 89 -9.20 12.08 -4.20
CA MET A 89 -8.72 11.08 -3.24
C MET A 89 -9.40 9.72 -3.43
N SER A 90 -10.67 9.69 -3.84
CA SER A 90 -11.43 8.47 -4.10
C SER A 90 -10.89 7.60 -5.25
N LYS A 91 -9.98 8.12 -6.09
CA LYS A 91 -9.27 7.37 -7.14
C LYS A 91 -8.04 6.64 -6.63
N LEU A 92 -7.53 7.01 -5.46
CA LEU A 92 -6.36 6.40 -4.85
C LEU A 92 -6.77 5.18 -4.03
N TRP A 93 -6.01 4.10 -4.18
CA TRP A 93 -6.23 2.86 -3.45
C TRP A 93 -5.01 2.52 -2.58
N LEU A 94 -5.21 2.50 -1.27
CA LEU A 94 -4.22 1.98 -0.34
C LEU A 94 -4.39 0.46 -0.16
N ILE A 95 -3.31 -0.30 -0.31
CA ILE A 95 -3.27 -1.73 0.06
C ILE A 95 -2.38 -1.87 1.29
N SER A 96 -2.94 -2.34 2.41
CA SER A 96 -2.22 -2.42 3.68
C SER A 96 -2.68 -3.56 4.57
N GLY A 97 -1.72 -4.17 5.28
CA GLY A 97 -1.96 -5.08 6.40
C GLY A 97 -1.87 -4.39 7.77
N ASN A 98 -1.79 -3.05 7.80
CA ASN A 98 -1.76 -2.24 9.03
C ASN A 98 -3.09 -1.48 9.23
N PRO A 99 -3.84 -1.73 10.32
CA PRO A 99 -5.15 -1.11 10.53
C PRO A 99 -5.12 0.42 10.56
N PHE A 100 -4.10 1.01 11.20
CA PHE A 100 -3.94 2.47 11.24
C PHE A 100 -3.88 3.07 9.83
N ASP A 101 -3.27 2.37 8.87
CA ASP A 101 -3.08 2.90 7.52
C ASP A 101 -4.39 2.86 6.74
N ILE A 102 -5.19 1.79 6.92
CA ILE A 102 -6.54 1.68 6.38
C ILE A 102 -7.40 2.82 6.90
N VAL A 103 -7.45 3.01 8.22
CA VAL A 103 -8.25 4.08 8.85
C VAL A 103 -7.80 5.45 8.35
N GLY A 104 -6.48 5.70 8.31
CA GLY A 104 -5.91 6.96 7.82
C GLY A 104 -6.30 7.26 6.36
N ALA A 105 -6.17 6.27 5.47
CA ALA A 105 -6.57 6.42 4.06
C ALA A 105 -8.08 6.71 3.94
N ARG A 106 -8.92 5.92 4.63
CA ARG A 106 -10.38 6.10 4.62
C ARG A 106 -10.81 7.46 5.16
N ALA A 107 -10.15 7.95 6.22
CA ALA A 107 -10.38 9.29 6.78
C ALA A 107 -10.11 10.43 5.77
N THR A 108 -9.27 10.17 4.76
CA THR A 108 -8.94 11.14 3.71
C THR A 108 -9.77 10.98 2.42
N GLY A 109 -10.74 10.05 2.41
CA GLY A 109 -11.59 9.78 1.26
C GLY A 109 -11.00 8.81 0.23
N MET A 110 -9.84 8.20 0.52
CA MET A 110 -9.26 7.16 -0.33
C MET A 110 -10.03 5.85 -0.22
N GLN A 111 -9.85 4.97 -1.21
CA GLN A 111 -10.22 3.57 -1.08
C GLN A 111 -9.10 2.81 -0.36
N ALA A 112 -9.45 1.77 0.40
CA ALA A 112 -8.47 0.97 1.11
C ALA A 112 -8.81 -0.53 1.08
N LEU A 113 -7.84 -1.34 0.67
CA LEU A 113 -7.89 -2.80 0.72
C LEU A 113 -7.11 -3.30 1.93
N TRP A 114 -7.82 -3.94 2.84
CA TRP A 114 -7.25 -4.61 4.01
C TRP A 114 -6.74 -6.00 3.62
N VAL A 115 -5.45 -6.26 3.85
CA VAL A 115 -4.85 -7.59 3.65
C VAL A 115 -4.97 -8.39 4.95
N ASP A 116 -6.05 -9.14 5.09
CA ASP A 116 -6.36 -10.01 6.21
C ASP A 116 -5.58 -11.33 6.16
N ARG A 117 -4.29 -11.26 6.44
CA ARG A 117 -3.40 -12.44 6.41
C ARG A 117 -3.77 -13.51 7.43
N ILE A 118 -4.50 -13.15 8.48
CA ILE A 118 -4.89 -14.07 9.56
C ILE A 118 -6.25 -14.71 9.27
N GLY A 119 -7.05 -14.12 8.38
CA GLY A 119 -8.43 -14.55 8.12
C GLY A 119 -9.35 -14.23 9.30
N ALA A 120 -9.01 -13.23 10.10
CA ALA A 120 -9.77 -12.86 11.30
C ALA A 120 -10.89 -11.85 11.01
N GLY A 121 -10.96 -11.32 9.79
CA GLY A 121 -11.78 -10.18 9.41
C GLY A 121 -11.21 -8.85 9.92
N TRP A 122 -11.84 -7.77 9.47
CA TRP A 122 -11.56 -6.43 10.01
C TRP A 122 -12.08 -6.33 11.46
N LYS A 123 -11.20 -5.96 12.39
CA LYS A 123 -11.52 -5.88 13.84
C LYS A 123 -11.20 -4.54 14.48
N ASP A 124 -10.56 -3.62 13.77
CA ASP A 124 -10.27 -2.30 14.34
C ASP A 124 -11.58 -1.52 14.49
N ALA A 125 -11.80 -1.03 15.71
CA ALA A 125 -13.01 -0.35 16.14
C ALA A 125 -12.73 1.08 16.64
N VAL A 126 -11.51 1.60 16.48
CA VAL A 126 -11.15 2.96 16.92
C VAL A 126 -11.97 4.02 16.16
N ALA A 127 -12.30 3.75 14.90
CA ALA A 127 -13.20 4.55 14.09
C ALA A 127 -14.16 3.63 13.32
N PRO A 128 -15.33 3.28 13.90
CA PRO A 128 -16.22 2.24 13.35
C PRO A 128 -16.80 2.60 11.97
N ASP A 129 -16.87 3.90 11.66
CA ASP A 129 -17.34 4.41 10.36
C ASP A 129 -16.26 4.32 9.27
N LEU A 130 -15.00 4.09 9.64
CA LEU A 130 -13.85 4.05 8.74
C LEU A 130 -13.39 2.61 8.48
N GLN A 131 -14.26 1.85 7.80
CA GLN A 131 -13.98 0.48 7.39
C GLN A 131 -13.23 0.41 6.04
N PRO A 132 -12.44 -0.65 5.80
CA PRO A 132 -11.83 -0.87 4.49
C PRO A 132 -12.91 -0.96 3.39
N THR A 133 -12.57 -0.52 2.19
CA THR A 133 -13.39 -0.67 0.99
C THR A 133 -13.54 -2.14 0.61
N GLY A 134 -12.51 -2.95 0.88
CA GLY A 134 -12.54 -4.39 0.64
C GLY A 134 -11.52 -5.11 1.51
N ILE A 135 -11.74 -6.42 1.68
CA ILE A 135 -10.86 -7.32 2.44
C ILE A 135 -10.38 -8.42 1.51
N VAL A 136 -9.08 -8.66 1.51
CA VAL A 136 -8.44 -9.75 0.77
C VAL A 136 -7.59 -10.56 1.74
N GLN A 137 -7.56 -11.88 1.61
CA GLN A 137 -6.72 -12.73 2.48
C GLN A 137 -5.29 -12.83 1.95
N SER A 138 -5.15 -12.73 0.64
CA SER A 138 -3.89 -12.70 -0.06
C SER A 138 -3.94 -11.77 -1.26
N GLY A 139 -2.77 -11.34 -1.72
CA GLY A 139 -2.58 -10.70 -3.01
C GLY A 139 -2.94 -11.57 -4.23
N ALA A 140 -3.40 -12.82 -4.06
CA ALA A 140 -3.96 -13.61 -5.16
C ALA A 140 -5.49 -13.48 -5.26
N ASP A 141 -6.16 -12.90 -4.25
CA ASP A 141 -7.63 -12.78 -4.21
C ASP A 141 -8.16 -11.52 -4.91
N TYR A 142 -7.31 -10.76 -5.60
CA TYR A 142 -7.72 -9.56 -6.33
C TYR A 142 -8.85 -9.82 -7.33
N GLU A 143 -9.00 -11.05 -7.85
CA GLU A 143 -10.09 -11.40 -8.76
C GLU A 143 -11.43 -11.74 -8.06
N ARG A 144 -11.42 -12.17 -6.79
CA ARG A 144 -12.57 -12.86 -6.18
C ARG A 144 -13.50 -11.97 -5.37
N ASN A 145 -12.96 -10.94 -4.72
CA ASN A 145 -13.74 -9.96 -3.97
C ASN A 145 -13.87 -8.67 -4.78
N SER A 146 -14.60 -8.74 -5.89
CA SER A 146 -15.14 -7.58 -6.62
C SER A 146 -14.25 -6.34 -6.54
N LEU A 147 -13.10 -6.33 -7.23
CA LEU A 147 -12.48 -5.06 -7.63
C LEU A 147 -13.55 -4.34 -8.48
N PRO A 148 -14.29 -3.36 -7.93
CA PRO A 148 -15.61 -3.06 -8.43
C PRO A 148 -15.49 -2.15 -9.63
N SER A 149 -15.30 -2.66 -10.85
CA SER A 149 -15.16 -1.88 -12.09
C SER A 149 -14.08 -0.78 -12.10
N ALA A 150 -13.40 -0.53 -10.97
CA ALA A 150 -12.49 0.59 -10.73
C ALA A 150 -11.15 0.41 -11.45
N LEU A 151 -10.81 -0.83 -11.82
CA LEU A 151 -9.72 -1.11 -12.76
C LEU A 151 -9.97 -0.46 -14.14
N SER A 152 -11.23 -0.19 -14.52
CA SER A 152 -11.52 0.53 -15.78
C SER A 152 -11.38 2.06 -15.66
N GLN A 153 -11.20 2.59 -14.45
CA GLN A 153 -11.09 4.03 -14.18
C GLN A 153 -9.82 4.37 -13.41
N GLY A 154 -8.65 4.24 -14.06
CA GLY A 154 -7.38 4.85 -13.63
C GLY A 154 -7.01 4.55 -12.17
N PHE A 155 -6.63 3.31 -11.90
CA PHE A 155 -6.24 2.86 -10.57
C PHE A 155 -4.82 3.34 -10.22
N HIS A 156 -4.62 3.85 -9.00
CA HIS A 156 -3.29 4.17 -8.47
C HIS A 156 -3.07 3.28 -7.24
N GLY A 157 -2.31 2.20 -7.43
CA GLY A 157 -2.11 1.14 -6.44
C GLY A 157 -0.95 1.43 -5.52
N ILE A 158 -1.16 1.28 -4.21
CA ILE A 158 -0.13 1.61 -3.23
C ILE A 158 0.18 0.40 -2.38
N LEU A 159 1.42 -0.07 -2.45
CA LEU A 159 1.89 -1.18 -1.62
C LEU A 159 2.61 -0.64 -0.38
N ASN A 160 1.97 -0.79 0.79
CA ASN A 160 2.64 -0.58 2.06
C ASN A 160 3.47 -1.82 2.43
N LYS A 161 4.73 -1.62 2.81
CA LYS A 161 5.65 -2.68 3.19
C LYS A 161 5.21 -3.31 4.53
N GLY A 162 4.49 -4.43 4.47
CA GLY A 162 4.30 -5.31 5.62
C GLY A 162 5.60 -6.05 5.94
N SER A 163 6.32 -5.62 6.98
CA SER A 163 7.47 -6.35 7.51
C SER A 163 7.00 -7.50 8.42
N LYS A 164 7.57 -8.71 8.27
CA LYS A 164 7.35 -9.85 9.20
C LYS A 164 7.76 -9.54 10.66
N HIS A 165 8.46 -8.43 10.91
CA HIS A 165 9.04 -8.08 12.21
C HIS A 165 8.45 -6.80 12.85
N GLN A 166 7.27 -6.31 12.45
CA GLN A 166 6.57 -5.25 13.21
C GLN A 166 5.80 -5.79 14.44
N LYS A 167 6.41 -6.71 15.18
CA LYS A 167 6.05 -6.99 16.57
C LYS A 167 7.22 -6.52 17.41
N GLU A 168 6.93 -5.63 18.36
CA GLU A 168 7.82 -4.98 19.35
C GLU A 168 7.93 -3.46 19.12
N ALA A 169 6.85 -2.79 19.52
CA ALA A 169 6.93 -1.56 20.32
C ALA A 169 6.51 -1.94 21.74
#